data_AF-A0A940X8R1-F1
#
_entry.id   AF-A0A940X8R1-F1
#
_cell.length_a   1.000
_cell.length_b   1.000
_cell.length_c   1.000
_cell.angle_alpha   90.00
_cell.angle_beta   90.00
_cell.angle_gamma   90.00
#
_symmetry.space_group_name_H-M   'P 1'
#
loop_
_entity.id
_entity.type
_entity.pdbx_description
1 polymer ?
#
loop_
_entity_poly.entity_id
_entity_poly.type
_entity_poly.pdbx_seq_one_letter_code
_entity_poly.pdbx_strand_id
1 'polypeptide(L)'
;MTSHIHLIATAFDGELQDVIRDFKKFTSKKIIEAIQEHPESRREWLLRKFSYEAQKAGRAKKYKFWQDGFHPIILDTLEKMEQRVNYIHYNPVEAQIVFH
;
A
#
# COMPACT_ATOMS: atom_id res chain seq x y z
N MET A 1 -4.51 -7.33 -2.20
CA MET A 1 -4.84 -7.17 -3.63
C MET A 1 -3.57 -6.88 -4.42
N THR A 2 -3.59 -7.04 -5.74
CA THR A 2 -2.38 -6.90 -6.59
C THR A 2 -1.89 -5.46 -6.76
N SER A 3 -2.76 -4.46 -6.54
CA SER A 3 -2.45 -3.03 -6.76
C SER A 3 -2.63 -2.14 -5.53
N HIS A 4 -3.18 -2.67 -4.43
CA HIS A 4 -3.43 -1.93 -3.20
C HIS A 4 -3.46 -2.88 -1.99
N ILE A 5 -3.36 -2.27 -0.81
CA ILE A 5 -3.42 -2.96 0.47
C ILE A 5 -4.63 -2.49 1.27
N HIS A 6 -5.17 -3.39 2.08
CA HIS A 6 -6.08 -3.07 3.17
C HIS A 6 -5.37 -3.37 4.48
N LEU A 7 -5.54 -2.50 5.47
CA LEU A 7 -4.85 -2.60 6.75
C LEU A 7 -5.84 -2.24 7.86
N ILE A 8 -5.92 -3.08 8.88
CA ILE A 8 -6.49 -2.73 10.18
C ILE A 8 -5.31 -2.39 11.07
N ALA A 9 -5.26 -1.17 11.60
CA ALA A 9 -4.15 -0.68 12.40
C ALA A 9 -4.64 0.31 13.46
N THR A 10 -3.90 0.36 14.55
CA THR A 10 -4.04 1.31 15.64
C THR A 10 -2.70 1.97 15.91
N ALA A 11 -2.70 3.27 16.18
CA ALA A 11 -1.54 3.97 16.71
C ALA A 11 -1.67 4.02 18.24
N PHE A 12 -0.72 3.41 18.96
CA PHE A 12 -0.67 3.47 20.42
C PHE A 12 -0.12 4.81 20.91
N ASP A 13 0.88 5.32 20.19
CA ASP A 13 1.50 6.63 20.43
C ASP A 13 1.42 7.48 19.16
N GLY A 14 1.00 8.73 19.30
CA GLY A 14 0.88 9.69 18.20
C GLY A 14 -0.32 9.43 17.28
N GLU A 15 -0.30 10.08 16.12
CA GLU A 15 -1.43 10.05 15.19
C GLU A 15 -1.24 8.97 14.12
N LEU A 16 -2.32 8.26 13.78
CA LEU A 16 -2.30 7.22 12.74
C LEU A 16 -1.77 7.75 11.40
N GLN A 17 -2.03 9.02 11.07
CA GLN A 17 -1.54 9.62 9.84
C GLN A 17 -0.01 9.66 9.75
N ASP A 18 0.69 9.83 10.88
CA ASP A 18 2.16 9.83 10.92
C ASP A 18 2.71 8.42 10.70
N VAL A 19 2.07 7.42 11.34
CA VAL A 19 2.40 6.01 11.12
C VAL A 19 2.23 5.64 9.64
N ILE A 20 1.12 6.02 9.02
CA ILE A 20 0.86 5.74 7.59
C ILE A 20 1.84 6.49 6.68
N ARG A 21 2.17 7.75 6.99
CA ARG A 21 3.16 8.54 6.26
C ARG A 21 4.52 7.83 6.27
N ASP A 22 4.98 7.41 7.45
CA ASP A 22 6.30 6.83 7.62
C ASP A 22 6.36 5.40 7.07
N PHE A 23 5.28 4.62 7.21
CA PHE A 23 5.11 3.34 6.52
C PHE A 23 5.27 3.50 5.00
N LYS A 24 4.55 4.45 4.38
CA LYS A 24 4.61 4.68 2.94
C LYS A 24 6.00 5.15 2.49
N LYS A 25 6.64 6.03 3.27
CA LYS A 25 7.99 6.52 3.01
C LYS A 25 9.03 5.40 3.07
N PHE A 26 8.98 4.57 4.10
CA PHE A 26 9.91 3.47 4.29
C PHE A 26 9.73 2.40 3.21
N THR A 27 8.51 1.90 3.05
CA THR A 27 8.20 0.83 2.08
C THR A 27 8.42 1.27 0.65
N SER A 28 8.15 2.54 0.29
CA SER A 28 8.46 3.03 -1.05
C SER A 28 9.94 2.93 -1.38
N LYS A 29 10.85 3.13 -0.42
CA LYS A 29 12.29 2.95 -0.65
C LYS A 29 12.62 1.48 -0.81
N LYS A 30 12.17 0.65 0.14
CA LYS A 30 12.46 -0.79 0.15
C LYS A 30 11.91 -1.54 -1.06
N ILE A 31 10.73 -1.18 -1.55
CA ILE A 31 10.15 -1.80 -2.74
C ILE A 31 10.93 -1.40 -4.00
N ILE A 32 11.33 -0.13 -4.13
CA ILE A 32 12.13 0.32 -5.27
C ILE A 32 13.52 -0.34 -5.25
N GLU A 33 14.17 -0.43 -4.09
CA GLU A 33 15.41 -1.19 -3.88
C GLU A 33 15.22 -2.65 -4.34
N ALA A 34 14.17 -3.33 -3.85
CA ALA A 34 13.88 -4.71 -4.21
C ALA A 34 13.66 -4.92 -5.72
N ILE A 35 12.95 -4.00 -6.39
CA ILE A 35 12.74 -4.06 -7.86
C ILE A 35 14.07 -3.94 -8.62
N GLN A 36 15.02 -3.15 -8.11
CA GLN A 36 16.32 -2.93 -8.73
C GLN A 36 17.28 -4.09 -8.47
N GLU A 37 17.28 -4.63 -7.26
CA GLU A 37 18.27 -5.60 -6.78
C GLU A 37 17.88 -7.05 -7.07
N HIS A 38 16.60 -7.39 -7.06
CA HIS A 38 16.12 -8.76 -7.25
C HIS A 38 15.54 -9.01 -8.65
N PRO A 39 15.57 -10.24 -9.18
CA PRO A 39 14.92 -10.58 -10.44
C PRO A 39 13.42 -10.22 -10.42
N GLU A 40 13.03 -9.22 -11.20
CA GLU A 40 11.65 -8.82 -11.42
C GLU A 40 11.46 -8.61 -12.93
N SER A 41 10.67 -9.49 -13.54
CA SER A 41 10.41 -9.50 -14.99
C SER A 41 9.92 -8.15 -15.55
N ARG A 42 9.25 -7.34 -14.73
CA ARG A 42 8.65 -6.05 -15.13
C ARG A 42 9.49 -4.84 -14.69
N ARG A 43 10.74 -5.04 -14.26
CA ARG A 43 11.59 -4.00 -13.64
C ARG A 43 11.59 -2.69 -14.43
N GLU A 44 11.91 -2.72 -15.72
CA GLU A 44 12.02 -1.52 -16.55
C GLU A 44 10.69 -0.77 -16.63
N TRP A 45 9.59 -1.51 -16.86
CA TRP A 45 8.25 -0.95 -16.92
C TRP A 45 7.82 -0.31 -15.58
N LEU A 46 8.03 -1.01 -14.46
CA LEU A 46 7.71 -0.53 -13.11
C LEU A 46 8.48 0.74 -12.78
N LEU A 47 9.81 0.74 -12.96
CA LEU A 47 10.64 1.89 -12.67
C LEU A 47 10.30 3.09 -13.56
N ARG A 48 10.00 2.87 -14.85
CA ARG A 48 9.54 3.93 -15.75
C ARG A 48 8.21 4.52 -15.27
N LYS A 49 7.26 3.67 -14.89
CA LYS A 49 5.95 4.10 -14.39
C LYS A 49 6.09 4.91 -13.11
N PHE A 50 6.84 4.42 -12.12
CA PHE A 50 7.03 5.15 -10.86
C PHE A 50 7.85 6.43 -11.02
N SER A 51 8.76 6.50 -11.99
CA SER A 51 9.49 7.74 -12.30
C SER A 51 8.59 8.78 -12.94
N TYR A 52 7.74 8.37 -13.89
CA TYR A 52 6.74 9.23 -14.49
C TYR A 52 5.79 9.83 -13.44
N GLU A 53 5.27 9.01 -12.51
CA GLU A 53 4.39 9.51 -11.45
C GLU A 53 5.11 10.43 -10.46
N ALA A 54 6.41 10.23 -10.23
CA ALA A 54 7.23 11.13 -9.40
C ALA A 54 7.36 12.52 -10.05
N GLN A 55 7.69 12.57 -11.34
CA GLN A 55 7.80 13.80 -12.11
C GLN A 55 6.47 14.54 -12.18
N LYS A 56 5.37 13.81 -12.46
CA LYS A 56 4.03 14.38 -12.54
C LYS A 56 3.57 14.99 -11.21
N ALA A 57 3.84 14.32 -10.09
CA ALA A 57 3.38 14.78 -8.78
C ALA A 57 4.26 15.88 -8.17
N GLY A 58 5.55 15.94 -8.53
CA GLY A 58 6.52 16.89 -7.94
C GLY A 58 6.85 16.63 -6.46
N ARG A 59 6.35 15.53 -5.87
CA ARG A 59 6.48 15.20 -4.43
C ARG A 59 7.54 14.14 -4.11
N ALA A 60 8.13 13.52 -5.13
CA ALA A 60 9.19 12.53 -4.98
C ALA A 60 10.33 12.82 -5.95
N LYS A 61 11.58 12.65 -5.52
CA LYS A 61 12.76 13.00 -6.33
C LYS A 61 12.95 12.10 -7.55
N LYS A 62 12.75 10.79 -7.41
CA LYS A 62 13.10 9.79 -8.44
C LYS A 62 11.97 8.82 -8.78
N TYR A 63 11.31 8.28 -7.76
CA TYR A 63 10.22 7.31 -7.92
C TYR A 63 9.11 7.58 -6.91
N LYS A 64 7.86 7.42 -7.35
CA LYS A 64 6.66 7.47 -6.52
C LYS A 64 5.92 6.14 -6.63
N PHE A 65 5.97 5.35 -5.56
CA PHE A 65 5.32 4.04 -5.49
C PHE A 65 3.85 4.16 -5.05
N TRP A 66 3.61 4.84 -3.93
CA TRP A 66 2.28 5.00 -3.38
C TRP A 66 1.51 6.18 -3.99
N GLN A 67 0.19 6.02 -4.13
CA GLN A 67 -0.72 7.15 -4.35
C GLN A 67 -0.70 8.10 -3.15
N ASP A 68 -1.15 9.34 -3.34
CA ASP A 68 -1.26 10.30 -2.25
C ASP A 68 -2.47 10.00 -1.36
N GLY A 69 -2.36 10.32 -0.06
CA GLY A 69 -3.42 10.06 0.90
C GLY A 69 -3.63 8.58 1.24
N PHE A 70 -4.70 8.32 1.98
CA PHE A 70 -5.22 7.01 2.35
C PHE A 70 -6.71 7.17 2.67
N HIS A 71 -7.45 6.06 2.80
CA HIS A 71 -8.88 6.08 3.09
C HIS A 71 -9.16 5.45 4.46
N PRO A 72 -9.11 6.22 5.56
CA PRO A 72 -9.38 5.69 6.89
C PRO A 72 -10.87 5.39 7.08
N ILE A 73 -11.16 4.27 7.73
CA ILE A 73 -12.49 3.93 8.24
C ILE A 73 -12.33 3.61 9.72
N ILE A 74 -13.06 4.33 10.57
CA ILE A 74 -13.04 4.11 12.02
C ILE A 74 -13.80 2.80 12.32
N LEU A 75 -13.16 1.92 13.09
CA LEU A 75 -13.72 0.65 13.54
C LEU A 75 -14.05 0.75 15.04
N ASP A 76 -15.15 1.44 15.33
CA ASP A 76 -15.64 1.76 16.68
C ASP A 76 -16.71 0.78 17.21
N THR A 77 -17.08 -0.21 16.40
CA THR A 77 -18.10 -1.22 16.72
C THR A 77 -17.60 -2.60 16.31
N LEU A 78 -18.05 -3.63 17.04
CA LEU A 78 -17.73 -5.01 16.73
C LEU A 78 -18.19 -5.39 15.32
N GLU A 79 -19.39 -4.95 14.92
CA GLU A 79 -19.94 -5.20 13.58
C GLU A 79 -19.02 -4.66 12.48
N LYS A 80 -18.55 -3.40 12.60
CA LYS A 80 -17.60 -2.83 11.62
C LYS A 80 -16.27 -3.59 11.63
N MET A 81 -15.77 -3.99 12.80
CA MET A 81 -14.53 -4.77 12.90
C MET A 81 -14.68 -6.11 12.17
N GLU A 82 -15.71 -6.90 12.49
CA GLU A 82 -15.97 -8.20 11.88
C GLU A 82 -16.17 -8.08 10.37
N GLN A 83 -16.98 -7.11 9.92
CA GLN A 83 -17.19 -6.87 8.50
C GLN A 83 -15.87 -6.63 7.75
N ARG A 84 -14.97 -5.81 8.32
CA ARG A 84 -13.71 -5.45 7.65
C ARG A 84 -12.67 -6.56 7.74
N VAL A 85 -12.60 -7.30 8.86
CA VAL A 85 -11.75 -8.50 8.97
C VAL A 85 -12.16 -9.51 7.89
N ASN A 86 -13.44 -9.82 7.79
CA ASN A 86 -13.96 -10.74 6.78
C ASN A 86 -13.69 -10.22 5.37
N TYR A 87 -13.94 -8.95 5.10
CA TYR A 87 -13.65 -8.35 3.81
C TYR A 87 -12.17 -8.50 3.42
N ILE A 88 -11.23 -8.20 4.32
CA ILE A 88 -9.79 -8.31 4.04
C ILE A 88 -9.41 -9.78 3.79
N HIS A 89 -9.96 -10.70 4.57
CA HIS A 89 -9.67 -12.12 4.47
C HIS A 89 -10.20 -12.75 3.16
N TYR A 90 -11.43 -12.45 2.79
CA TYR A 90 -12.10 -13.08 1.64
C TYR A 90 -11.84 -12.36 0.30
N ASN A 91 -11.38 -11.10 0.29
CA ASN A 91 -11.14 -10.37 -0.96
C ASN A 91 -10.19 -11.11 -1.93
N PRO A 92 -9.09 -11.76 -1.51
CA PRO A 92 -8.27 -12.58 -2.40
C PRO A 92 -9.00 -13.79 -3.01
N VAL A 93 -9.93 -14.39 -2.27
CA VAL A 93 -10.75 -15.53 -2.74
C VAL A 93 -11.77 -15.04 -3.77
N GLU A 94 -12.50 -13.97 -3.46
CA GLU A 94 -13.46 -13.34 -4.38
C GLU A 94 -12.78 -12.83 -5.66
N ALA A 95 -11.55 -12.33 -5.54
CA ALA A 95 -10.72 -11.90 -6.67
C ALA A 95 -10.08 -13.07 -7.44
N GLN A 96 -10.33 -14.32 -7.03
CA GLN A 96 -9.76 -15.55 -7.62
C GLN A 96 -8.22 -15.56 -7.66
N ILE A 97 -7.60 -14.86 -6.71
CA ILE A 97 -6.13 -14.85 -6.55
C ILE A 97 -5.68 -16.11 -5.81
N VAL A 98 -6.52 -16.62 -4.91
CA VAL A 98 -6.30 -17.85 -4.15
C VAL A 98 -7.56 -18.71 -4.16
N PHE A 99 -7.40 -20.00 -3.91
CA PHE A 99 -8.52 -20.92 -3.70
C PHE A 99 -9.14 -20.73 -2.32
N HIS A 100 -10.40 -21.14 -2.18
CA HIS A 100 -11.09 -21.25 -0.89
C HIS A 100 -10.49 -22.39 -0.05
#